data_AF-A0A7W1HWT9-F1
#
_entry.id   AF-A0A7W1HWT9-F1
#
_cell.length_a   1.000
_cell.length_b   1.000
_cell.length_c   1.000
_cell.angle_alpha   90.00
_cell.angle_beta   90.00
_cell.angle_gamma   90.00
#
_symmetry.space_group_name_H-M   'P 1'
#
loop_
_entity.id
_entity.type
_entity.pdbx_description
1 polymer ?
#
loop_
_entity_poly.entity_id
_entity_poly.type
_entity_poly.pdbx_seq_one_letter_code
_entity_poly.pdbx_strand_id
1 'polypeptide(L)'
;MKRVLVASLAVLLTLALSSSIGPSNAEVKKGKELPYTFFFTHYELLGNPNNPEGVRYHSNGKPSAKAPNGSKVILSGKGGWNPKNDIAKGGGHYTIKGSSGAVKAQGSWRVTGFRSFEQFSGWWGMGPDFKEKGWQGPPGSASFSGFLTLEVSLENQGEGTLVAWCLMPQVLKKHPHLANPDGHVGDGISLTGSKFDFTNFKENEMSLEGVMFYSTDPATPGYVLTPEGTTVRKPAGDDD
;
A
#
# COMPACT_ATOMS: atom_id res chain seq x y z
N MET A 1 63.78 -50.17 10.59
CA MET A 1 63.16 -50.09 9.24
C MET A 1 61.85 -49.31 9.44
N LYS A 2 61.60 -48.12 8.87
CA LYS A 2 61.50 -47.66 7.47
C LYS A 2 60.33 -48.28 6.67
N ARG A 3 59.28 -47.48 6.41
CA ARG A 3 58.20 -47.65 5.40
C ARG A 3 57.26 -48.84 5.70
N VAL A 4 56.01 -48.96 5.23
CA VAL A 4 55.08 -48.21 4.34
C VAL A 4 53.63 -48.56 4.82
N LEU A 5 52.46 -47.96 4.49
CA LEU A 5 51.95 -47.30 3.28
C LEU A 5 51.19 -45.96 3.56
N VAL A 6 49.95 -45.82 3.05
CA VAL A 6 49.07 -44.64 2.94
C VAL A 6 47.62 -45.11 3.06
N ALA A 7 46.74 -44.27 3.63
CA ALA A 7 45.36 -44.13 3.21
C ALA A 7 45.01 -42.62 3.17
N SER A 8 44.38 -42.14 2.09
CA SER A 8 44.11 -40.72 1.84
C SER A 8 42.91 -40.56 0.90
N LEU A 9 42.39 -39.33 0.78
CA LEU A 9 41.19 -38.92 0.03
C LEU A 9 39.85 -39.38 0.66
N ALA A 10 38.78 -38.59 0.61
CA ALA A 10 38.66 -37.18 0.25
C ALA A 10 37.50 -36.51 0.99
N VAL A 11 37.71 -35.28 1.49
CA VAL A 11 36.62 -34.39 1.89
C VAL A 11 36.08 -33.74 0.62
N LEU A 12 35.00 -34.29 0.07
CA LEU A 12 34.43 -33.80 -1.19
C LEU A 12 33.48 -32.63 -0.94
N LEU A 13 33.88 -31.49 -1.49
CA LEU A 13 33.19 -30.22 -1.44
C LEU A 13 31.85 -30.29 -2.18
N THR A 14 30.74 -29.97 -1.51
CA THR A 14 29.49 -29.58 -2.17
C THR A 14 29.14 -28.15 -1.78
N LEU A 15 29.41 -27.20 -2.68
CA LEU A 15 28.81 -25.87 -2.58
C LEU A 15 27.30 -26.05 -2.78
N ALA A 16 26.52 -25.83 -1.73
CA ALA A 16 25.13 -25.44 -1.92
C ALA A 16 25.16 -24.04 -2.53
N LEU A 17 25.09 -23.96 -3.87
CA LEU A 17 24.98 -22.67 -4.54
C LEU A 17 23.74 -21.96 -3.99
N SER A 18 23.94 -20.78 -3.42
CA SER A 18 22.88 -19.85 -3.06
C SER A 18 22.30 -19.25 -4.35
N SER A 19 21.58 -20.08 -5.11
CA SER A 19 20.76 -19.64 -6.22
C SER A 19 19.70 -18.68 -5.69
N SER A 20 19.89 -17.39 -5.96
CA SER A 20 18.84 -16.39 -5.86
C SER A 20 17.77 -16.72 -6.90
N ILE A 21 16.86 -17.63 -6.56
CA ILE A 21 15.70 -18.00 -7.39
C ILE A 21 14.87 -16.74 -7.55
N GLY A 22 15.02 -16.08 -8.71
CA GLY A 22 14.14 -15.00 -9.12
C GLY A 22 12.69 -15.51 -9.17
N PRO A 23 11.71 -14.66 -8.87
CA PRO A 23 10.32 -15.08 -8.71
C PRO A 23 9.86 -15.88 -9.93
N SER A 24 9.26 -17.03 -9.65
CA SER A 24 8.96 -18.03 -10.66
C SER A 24 7.93 -17.53 -11.68
N ASN A 25 7.94 -18.10 -12.88
CA ASN A 25 6.91 -17.80 -13.90
C ASN A 25 5.47 -18.08 -13.40
N ALA A 26 5.30 -18.88 -12.33
CA ALA A 26 4.01 -19.07 -11.66
C ALA A 26 3.60 -17.85 -10.80
N GLU A 27 4.55 -17.20 -10.11
CA GLU A 27 4.32 -15.96 -9.37
C GLU A 27 4.08 -14.78 -10.33
N VAL A 28 4.83 -14.71 -11.45
CA VAL A 28 4.57 -13.73 -12.52
C VAL A 28 3.17 -13.91 -13.13
N LYS A 29 2.69 -15.15 -13.28
CA LYS A 29 1.29 -15.42 -13.68
C LYS A 29 0.29 -15.04 -12.59
N LYS A 30 0.58 -15.27 -11.31
CA LYS A 30 -0.27 -14.82 -10.18
C LYS A 30 -0.29 -13.30 -10.01
N GLY A 31 0.74 -12.58 -10.45
CA GLY A 31 0.72 -11.12 -10.60
C GLY A 31 -0.39 -10.64 -11.55
N LYS A 32 -0.79 -11.46 -12.54
CA LYS A 32 -1.94 -11.17 -13.41
C LYS A 32 -3.30 -11.51 -12.79
N GLU A 33 -3.36 -12.18 -11.64
CA GLU A 33 -4.63 -12.42 -10.91
C GLU A 33 -5.14 -11.17 -10.21
N LEU A 34 -4.25 -10.22 -9.85
CA LEU A 34 -4.54 -9.03 -9.05
C LEU A 34 -4.03 -7.76 -9.75
N PRO A 35 -4.77 -7.22 -10.74
CA PRO A 35 -4.30 -6.10 -11.55
C PRO A 35 -4.13 -4.80 -10.77
N TYR A 36 -4.79 -4.66 -9.61
CA TYR A 36 -4.71 -3.50 -8.72
C TYR A 36 -3.89 -3.81 -7.45
N THR A 37 -3.13 -2.84 -6.97
CA THR A 37 -2.29 -2.94 -5.77
C THR A 37 -2.43 -1.73 -4.87
N PHE A 38 -2.32 -1.94 -3.55
CA PHE A 38 -2.28 -0.88 -2.54
C PHE A 38 -1.03 -0.99 -1.67
N PHE A 39 -0.54 0.15 -1.21
CA PHE A 39 0.58 0.25 -0.29
C PHE A 39 0.26 1.30 0.78
N PHE A 40 0.58 0.98 2.04
CA PHE A 40 0.62 2.00 3.08
C PHE A 40 1.95 2.75 2.97
N THR A 41 1.87 4.06 2.75
CA THR A 41 3.00 4.91 2.39
C THR A 41 3.29 5.95 3.47
N HIS A 42 4.54 6.39 3.56
CA HIS A 42 4.89 7.69 4.12
C HIS A 42 5.18 8.66 2.95
N TYR A 43 4.78 9.92 3.08
CA TYR A 43 5.04 10.98 2.11
C TYR A 43 6.14 11.92 2.63
N GLU A 44 7.20 12.08 1.85
CA GLU A 44 8.24 13.08 2.08
C GLU A 44 8.03 14.23 1.10
N LEU A 45 7.62 15.41 1.60
CA LEU A 45 7.49 16.61 0.77
C LEU A 45 8.87 17.11 0.33
N LEU A 46 9.01 17.42 -0.96
CA LEU A 46 10.27 17.84 -1.57
C LEU A 46 10.31 19.37 -1.76
N GLY A 47 11.45 19.99 -1.43
CA GLY A 47 11.62 21.44 -1.52
C GLY A 47 11.12 22.17 -0.27
N ASN A 48 10.39 23.27 -0.46
CA ASN A 48 9.85 24.08 0.64
C ASN A 48 8.59 23.42 1.24
N PRO A 49 8.53 23.09 2.56
CA PRO A 49 7.35 22.47 3.15
C PRO A 49 6.04 23.27 3.00
N ASN A 50 6.13 24.60 2.90
CA ASN A 50 4.96 25.49 2.72
C ASN A 50 4.54 25.66 1.25
N ASN A 51 5.38 25.22 0.31
CA ASN A 51 5.11 25.24 -1.14
C ASN A 51 5.97 24.13 -1.81
N PRO A 52 5.57 22.85 -1.65
CA PRO A 52 6.41 21.73 -2.06
C PRO A 52 6.56 21.66 -3.57
N GLU A 53 7.80 21.48 -4.03
CA GLU A 53 8.12 21.23 -5.43
C GLU A 53 7.79 19.80 -5.85
N GLY A 54 7.39 18.93 -4.93
CA GLY A 54 7.19 17.52 -5.20
C GLY A 54 6.91 16.66 -3.97
N VAL A 55 6.84 15.35 -4.19
CA VAL A 55 6.67 14.32 -3.15
C VAL A 55 7.52 13.08 -3.45
N ARG A 56 8.07 12.46 -2.41
CA ARG A 56 8.60 11.09 -2.47
C ARG A 56 7.74 10.16 -1.61
N TYR A 57 7.33 9.03 -2.18
CA TYR A 57 6.61 7.98 -1.48
C TYR A 57 7.60 6.96 -0.89
N HIS A 58 7.30 6.44 0.31
CA HIS A 58 8.08 5.38 0.97
C HIS A 58 7.17 4.24 1.45
N SER A 59 7.44 2.99 1.07
CA SER A 59 6.55 1.83 1.30
C SER A 59 6.63 1.24 2.71
N ASN A 60 6.96 2.09 3.69
CA ASN A 60 7.10 1.79 5.12
C ASN A 60 6.04 2.51 5.99
N GLY A 61 4.98 2.99 5.35
CA GLY A 61 3.97 3.86 5.93
C GLY A 61 3.16 3.25 7.07
N LYS A 62 2.66 4.14 7.92
CA LYS A 62 1.94 3.83 9.17
C LYS A 62 0.64 4.65 9.30
N PRO A 63 -0.27 4.63 8.30
CA PRO A 63 -1.59 5.26 8.40
C PRO A 63 -2.36 4.74 9.62
N SER A 64 -3.26 5.56 10.13
CA SER A 64 -3.78 5.37 11.48
C SER A 64 -5.15 6.00 11.70
N ALA A 65 -5.95 5.39 12.56
CA ALA A 65 -7.30 5.84 12.91
C ALA A 65 -7.55 5.73 14.41
N LYS A 66 -8.46 6.53 14.96
CA LYS A 66 -8.85 6.50 16.37
C LYS A 66 -10.22 5.86 16.57
N ALA A 67 -10.44 5.36 17.78
CA ALA A 67 -11.75 5.00 18.29
C ALA A 67 -12.38 6.18 19.05
N PRO A 68 -13.71 6.17 19.29
CA PRO A 68 -14.39 7.19 20.10
C PRO A 68 -13.79 7.36 21.51
N ASN A 69 -13.22 6.30 22.09
CA ASN A 69 -12.56 6.32 23.41
C ASN A 69 -11.12 6.88 23.39
N GLY A 70 -10.63 7.39 22.25
CA GLY A 70 -9.29 7.96 22.08
C GLY A 70 -8.15 6.94 21.90
N SER A 71 -8.42 5.63 21.92
CA SER A 71 -7.44 4.62 21.47
C SER A 71 -7.17 4.76 19.97
N LYS A 72 -5.99 4.33 19.52
CA LYS A 72 -5.49 4.53 18.15
C LYS A 72 -4.94 3.22 17.58
N VAL A 73 -5.41 2.82 16.39
CA VAL A 73 -4.76 1.79 15.58
C VAL A 73 -3.77 2.43 14.62
N ILE A 74 -2.66 1.74 14.40
CA ILE A 74 -1.63 2.07 13.42
C ILE A 74 -1.42 0.80 12.60
N LEU A 75 -1.49 0.90 11.28
CA LEU A 75 -1.25 -0.24 10.37
C LEU A 75 -0.05 0.02 9.47
N SER A 76 0.77 -0.99 9.21
CA SER A 76 1.68 -1.02 8.06
C SER A 76 1.34 -2.23 7.19
N GLY A 77 1.62 -2.17 5.88
CA GLY A 77 1.32 -3.27 4.97
C GLY A 77 1.10 -2.86 3.51
N LYS A 78 0.71 -3.86 2.72
CA LYS A 78 0.39 -3.73 1.29
C LYS A 78 -0.47 -4.91 0.82
N GLY A 79 -0.99 -4.82 -0.40
CA GLY A 79 -1.73 -5.92 -1.02
C GLY A 79 -2.16 -5.61 -2.45
N GLY A 80 -3.11 -6.39 -2.95
CA GLY A 80 -3.74 -6.20 -4.25
C GLY A 80 -5.09 -6.90 -4.35
N TRP A 81 -5.88 -6.48 -5.32
CA TRP A 81 -7.25 -6.97 -5.54
C TRP A 81 -7.60 -7.09 -7.02
N ASN A 82 -8.68 -7.81 -7.29
CA ASN A 82 -9.30 -7.95 -8.60
C ASN A 82 -10.83 -7.89 -8.46
N PRO A 83 -11.47 -6.76 -8.80
CA PRO A 83 -12.91 -6.59 -8.69
C PRO A 83 -13.70 -7.37 -9.76
N LYS A 84 -13.03 -8.05 -10.72
CA LYS A 84 -13.72 -8.91 -11.71
C LYS A 84 -14.02 -10.32 -11.15
N ASN A 85 -13.33 -10.72 -10.08
CA ASN A 85 -13.36 -12.07 -9.52
C ASN A 85 -13.55 -12.08 -7.98
N ASP A 86 -13.76 -10.93 -7.35
CA ASP A 86 -13.84 -10.72 -5.90
C ASP A 86 -12.67 -11.29 -5.08
N ILE A 87 -11.45 -11.26 -5.64
CA ILE A 87 -10.24 -11.73 -4.97
C ILE A 87 -9.44 -10.53 -4.45
N ALA A 88 -9.07 -10.56 -3.17
CA ALA A 88 -8.03 -9.69 -2.61
C ALA A 88 -7.03 -10.48 -1.77
N LYS A 89 -5.77 -10.03 -1.74
CA LYS A 89 -4.68 -10.62 -0.95
C LYS A 89 -3.79 -9.48 -0.43
N GLY A 90 -3.38 -9.54 0.82
CA GLY A 90 -2.55 -8.49 1.44
C GLY A 90 -2.41 -8.66 2.93
N GLY A 91 -1.67 -7.75 3.56
CA GLY A 91 -1.46 -7.75 5.01
C GLY A 91 -0.24 -6.94 5.44
N GLY A 92 0.11 -7.09 6.70
CA GLY A 92 1.25 -6.46 7.35
C GLY A 92 1.13 -6.51 8.87
N HIS A 93 1.47 -5.42 9.56
CA HIS A 93 1.44 -5.36 11.02
C HIS A 93 0.49 -4.30 11.54
N TYR A 94 -0.07 -4.54 12.73
CA TYR A 94 -0.90 -3.58 13.46
C TYR A 94 -0.29 -3.28 14.83
N THR A 95 -0.54 -2.07 15.34
CA THR A 95 -0.37 -1.71 16.75
C THR A 95 -1.59 -0.93 17.22
N ILE A 96 -2.23 -1.41 18.29
CA ILE A 96 -3.30 -0.69 18.99
C ILE A 96 -2.70 -0.05 20.25
N LYS A 97 -2.82 1.26 20.36
CA LYS A 97 -2.48 2.05 21.55
C LYS A 97 -3.76 2.48 22.26
N GLY A 98 -3.78 2.41 23.59
CA GLY A 98 -4.85 3.01 24.40
C GLY A 98 -4.81 4.54 24.34
N SER A 99 -5.81 5.20 24.92
CA SER A 99 -5.90 6.67 24.98
C SER A 99 -4.72 7.33 25.73
N SER A 100 -4.04 6.61 26.63
CA SER A 100 -2.79 7.03 27.26
C SER A 100 -1.53 6.84 26.41
N GLY A 101 -1.67 6.44 25.14
CA GLY A 101 -0.55 6.15 24.22
C GLY A 101 0.14 4.80 24.46
N ALA A 102 -0.09 4.14 25.59
CA ALA A 102 0.46 2.83 25.91
C ALA A 102 -0.07 1.74 24.95
N VAL A 103 0.82 0.86 24.47
CA VAL A 103 0.43 -0.27 23.61
C VAL A 103 -0.50 -1.22 24.37
N LYS A 104 -1.58 -1.65 23.72
CA LYS A 104 -2.57 -2.60 24.24
C LYS A 104 -2.60 -3.91 23.45
N ALA A 105 -2.33 -3.86 22.16
CA ALA A 105 -2.11 -5.03 21.33
C ALA A 105 -1.19 -4.70 20.15
N GLN A 106 -0.53 -5.72 19.62
CA GLN A 106 0.25 -5.66 18.39
C GLN A 106 0.29 -7.07 17.77
N GLY A 107 0.47 -7.15 16.46
CA GLY A 107 0.52 -8.43 15.76
C GLY A 107 0.41 -8.26 14.25
N SER A 108 0.12 -9.34 13.57
CA SER A 108 -0.09 -9.37 12.12
C SER A 108 -1.54 -9.06 11.76
N TRP A 109 -1.76 -8.48 10.58
CA TRP A 109 -3.08 -8.47 9.94
C TRP A 109 -2.96 -9.02 8.52
N ARG A 110 -4.02 -9.68 8.05
CA ARG A 110 -4.12 -10.22 6.67
C ARG A 110 -5.49 -9.93 6.08
N VAL A 111 -5.55 -9.78 4.77
CA VAL A 111 -6.81 -9.78 4.02
C VAL A 111 -7.41 -11.19 4.04
N THR A 112 -8.70 -11.28 4.35
CA THR A 112 -9.50 -12.52 4.30
C THR A 112 -10.53 -12.51 3.17
N GLY A 113 -10.89 -11.34 2.63
CA GLY A 113 -11.84 -11.19 1.52
C GLY A 113 -11.81 -9.80 0.87
N PHE A 114 -12.36 -9.70 -0.34
CA PHE A 114 -12.70 -8.43 -0.99
C PHE A 114 -14.15 -8.06 -0.67
N ARG A 115 -14.50 -6.77 -0.64
CA ARG A 115 -15.90 -6.32 -0.54
C ARG A 115 -16.30 -5.30 -1.59
N SER A 116 -15.49 -4.25 -1.79
CA SER A 116 -15.77 -3.24 -2.80
C SER A 116 -14.52 -2.44 -3.15
N PHE A 117 -14.54 -1.83 -4.33
CA PHE A 117 -13.59 -0.83 -4.73
C PHE A 117 -14.28 0.23 -5.59
N GLU A 118 -14.14 1.50 -5.22
CA GLU A 118 -14.62 2.66 -5.97
C GLU A 118 -13.41 3.46 -6.47
N GLN A 119 -13.36 3.76 -7.76
CA GLN A 119 -12.23 4.44 -8.41
C GLN A 119 -12.61 5.87 -8.82
N PHE A 120 -11.74 6.84 -8.51
CA PHE A 120 -11.90 8.24 -8.91
C PHE A 120 -10.83 8.67 -9.92
N SER A 121 -11.24 9.47 -10.91
CA SER A 121 -10.32 10.05 -11.90
C SER A 121 -9.68 11.34 -11.36
N GLY A 122 -8.42 11.28 -10.96
CA GLY A 122 -7.69 12.46 -10.53
C GLY A 122 -6.27 12.15 -10.07
N TRP A 123 -5.52 13.22 -9.81
CA TRP A 123 -4.13 13.16 -9.37
C TRP A 123 -3.81 14.36 -8.47
N TRP A 124 -2.58 14.46 -7.94
CA TRP A 124 -2.12 15.66 -7.22
C TRP A 124 -2.45 16.93 -8.01
N GLY A 125 -2.16 16.91 -9.32
CA GLY A 125 -2.48 18.00 -10.24
C GLY A 125 -1.91 19.35 -9.79
N MET A 126 -0.68 19.31 -9.27
CA MET A 126 0.11 20.45 -8.79
C MET A 126 0.92 21.11 -9.94
N GLY A 127 0.46 20.96 -11.19
CA GLY A 127 1.19 21.34 -12.40
C GLY A 127 2.08 20.22 -12.97
N PRO A 128 2.69 20.44 -14.15
CA PRO A 128 3.61 19.48 -14.77
C PRO A 128 4.99 19.43 -14.08
N ASP A 129 5.37 20.49 -13.36
CA ASP A 129 6.68 20.65 -12.71
C ASP A 129 6.78 19.99 -11.32
N PHE A 130 5.68 19.44 -10.81
CA PHE A 130 5.64 18.78 -9.50
C PHE A 130 6.39 17.44 -9.54
N LYS A 131 7.49 17.36 -8.78
CA LYS A 131 8.50 16.30 -8.87
C LYS A 131 8.06 15.09 -8.06
N GLU A 132 7.90 13.95 -8.73
CA GLU A 132 7.39 12.75 -8.09
C GLU A 132 8.41 11.60 -8.09
N LYS A 133 8.59 10.95 -6.94
CA LYS A 133 9.70 10.00 -6.71
C LYS A 133 9.29 8.84 -5.80
N GLY A 134 9.94 7.68 -5.96
CA GLY A 134 9.72 6.53 -5.06
C GLY A 134 8.39 5.79 -5.29
N TRP A 135 7.92 5.74 -6.53
CA TRP A 135 6.75 4.93 -6.94
C TRP A 135 6.85 3.49 -6.40
N GLN A 136 5.73 2.96 -5.92
CA GLN A 136 5.71 1.67 -5.20
C GLN A 136 5.01 0.56 -5.99
N GLY A 137 4.09 0.92 -6.89
CA GLY A 137 3.48 0.00 -7.85
C GLY A 137 4.47 -0.53 -8.89
N PRO A 138 4.12 -1.61 -9.61
CA PRO A 138 4.95 -2.15 -10.70
C PRO A 138 5.31 -1.09 -11.76
N PRO A 139 6.46 -1.22 -12.47
CA PRO A 139 6.76 -0.38 -13.63
C PRO A 139 5.61 -0.41 -14.66
N GLY A 140 5.28 0.74 -15.24
CA GLY A 140 4.12 0.91 -16.13
C GLY A 140 2.75 0.94 -15.43
N SER A 141 2.66 0.71 -14.11
CA SER A 141 1.37 0.81 -13.39
C SER A 141 0.93 2.26 -13.19
N ALA A 142 -0.35 2.52 -13.44
CA ALA A 142 -0.99 3.81 -13.31
C ALA A 142 -1.52 4.01 -11.89
N SER A 143 -1.11 5.09 -11.22
CA SER A 143 -1.63 5.48 -9.91
C SER A 143 -2.93 6.28 -10.01
N PHE A 144 -3.80 6.13 -9.01
CA PHE A 144 -5.16 6.70 -9.00
C PHE A 144 -5.69 6.89 -7.57
N SER A 145 -6.88 7.49 -7.45
CA SER A 145 -7.63 7.68 -6.20
C SER A 145 -8.84 6.77 -6.07
N GLY A 146 -9.34 6.56 -4.84
CA GLY A 146 -10.52 5.72 -4.61
C GLY A 146 -10.77 5.35 -3.14
N PHE A 147 -11.76 4.49 -2.92
CA PHE A 147 -12.02 3.76 -1.67
C PHE A 147 -11.92 2.25 -1.91
N LEU A 148 -11.18 1.53 -1.08
CA LEU A 148 -11.01 0.08 -1.11
C LEU A 148 -11.51 -0.53 0.20
N THR A 149 -12.47 -1.45 0.12
CA THR A 149 -13.05 -2.15 1.27
C THR A 149 -12.66 -3.62 1.26
N LEU A 150 -12.04 -4.08 2.34
CA LEU A 150 -11.49 -5.43 2.51
C LEU A 150 -11.99 -6.07 3.80
N GLU A 151 -12.23 -7.38 3.77
CA GLU A 151 -12.31 -8.16 5.00
C GLU A 151 -10.89 -8.47 5.48
N VAL A 152 -10.64 -8.32 6.77
CA VAL A 152 -9.33 -8.53 7.37
C VAL A 152 -9.40 -9.32 8.68
N SER A 153 -8.42 -10.19 8.88
CA SER A 153 -8.16 -10.87 10.13
C SER A 153 -7.01 -10.18 10.86
N LEU A 154 -7.27 -9.64 12.06
CA LEU A 154 -6.24 -9.15 12.97
C LEU A 154 -5.87 -10.24 13.97
N GLU A 155 -4.60 -10.63 13.99
CA GLU A 155 -4.05 -11.63 14.90
C GLU A 155 -4.39 -11.28 16.37
N ASN A 156 -4.98 -12.23 17.09
CA ASN A 156 -5.46 -12.09 18.48
C ASN A 156 -6.61 -11.09 18.71
N GLN A 157 -7.04 -10.29 17.73
CA GLN A 157 -8.25 -9.44 17.83
C GLN A 157 -9.46 -10.14 17.21
N GLY A 158 -9.34 -10.67 16.01
CA GLY A 158 -10.42 -11.30 15.24
C GLY A 158 -10.63 -10.65 13.87
N GLU A 159 -11.73 -11.04 13.20
CA GLU A 159 -12.12 -10.50 11.90
C GLU A 159 -12.73 -9.08 11.99
N GLY A 160 -12.59 -8.33 10.91
CA GLY A 160 -13.13 -6.98 10.75
C GLY A 160 -13.17 -6.52 9.29
N THR A 161 -13.63 -5.30 9.06
CA THR A 161 -13.60 -4.60 7.78
C THR A 161 -12.60 -3.45 7.84
N LEU A 162 -11.64 -3.46 6.91
CA LEU A 162 -10.72 -2.37 6.64
C LEU A 162 -11.25 -1.57 5.45
N VAL A 163 -11.48 -0.27 5.64
CA VAL A 163 -11.62 0.68 4.54
C VAL A 163 -10.30 1.45 4.44
N ALA A 164 -9.73 1.52 3.25
CA ALA A 164 -8.56 2.33 2.94
C ALA A 164 -8.89 3.23 1.75
N TRP A 165 -8.44 4.48 1.76
CA TRP A 165 -8.73 5.43 0.68
C TRP A 165 -7.52 6.27 0.32
N CYS A 166 -7.46 6.66 -0.94
CA CYS A 166 -6.43 7.53 -1.51
C CYS A 166 -7.14 8.70 -2.18
N LEU A 167 -7.13 9.90 -1.60
CA LEU A 167 -7.87 11.06 -2.11
C LEU A 167 -6.92 12.20 -2.49
N MET A 168 -6.69 12.34 -3.78
CA MET A 168 -5.80 13.37 -4.33
C MET A 168 -6.50 14.74 -4.41
N PRO A 169 -5.80 15.88 -4.26
CA PRO A 169 -6.39 17.22 -4.30
C PRO A 169 -7.29 17.54 -5.51
N GLN A 170 -7.04 17.00 -6.71
CA GLN A 170 -7.95 17.19 -7.85
C GLN A 170 -9.24 16.36 -7.77
N VAL A 171 -9.24 15.25 -7.03
CA VAL A 171 -10.46 14.47 -6.76
C VAL A 171 -11.36 15.25 -5.82
N LEU A 172 -10.82 15.85 -4.75
CA LEU A 172 -11.60 16.66 -3.81
C LEU A 172 -12.23 17.89 -4.48
N LYS A 173 -11.58 18.47 -5.50
CA LYS A 173 -12.16 19.56 -6.33
C LYS A 173 -13.33 19.09 -7.21
N LYS A 174 -13.32 17.84 -7.69
CA LYS A 174 -14.40 17.23 -8.48
C LYS A 174 -15.52 16.64 -7.63
N HIS A 175 -15.17 16.12 -6.45
CA HIS A 175 -16.03 15.40 -5.51
C HIS A 175 -16.05 16.14 -4.16
N PRO A 176 -16.55 17.39 -4.10
CA PRO A 176 -16.49 18.22 -2.88
C PRO A 176 -17.29 17.64 -1.71
N HIS A 177 -18.20 16.68 -1.96
CA HIS A 177 -18.91 15.94 -0.93
C HIS A 177 -17.98 15.11 -0.02
N LEU A 178 -16.85 14.62 -0.55
CA LEU A 178 -15.86 13.90 0.24
C LEU A 178 -15.20 14.82 1.27
N ALA A 179 -14.93 16.07 0.88
CA ALA A 179 -14.39 17.09 1.78
C ALA A 179 -15.42 17.62 2.78
N ASN A 180 -16.72 17.67 2.42
CA ASN A 180 -17.85 18.02 3.30
C ASN A 180 -19.14 17.34 2.79
N PRO A 181 -19.85 16.48 3.55
CA PRO A 181 -19.87 16.40 5.01
C PRO A 181 -19.10 15.21 5.61
N ASP A 182 -18.66 14.24 4.82
CA ASP A 182 -17.98 13.04 5.34
C ASP A 182 -16.55 13.35 5.85
N GLY A 183 -15.99 14.48 5.44
CA GLY A 183 -14.86 15.13 6.11
C GLY A 183 -13.47 14.58 5.74
N HIS A 184 -13.37 13.79 4.67
CA HIS A 184 -12.11 13.29 4.15
C HIS A 184 -11.46 14.33 3.22
N VAL A 185 -10.41 15.00 3.68
CA VAL A 185 -9.69 16.06 2.92
C VAL A 185 -8.37 15.55 2.29
N GLY A 186 -8.21 14.23 2.24
CA GLY A 186 -6.99 13.51 1.90
C GLY A 186 -7.13 12.01 2.20
N ASP A 187 -6.04 11.26 2.09
CA ASP A 187 -6.00 9.80 2.15
C ASP A 187 -5.98 9.24 3.58
N GLY A 188 -6.28 7.94 3.77
CA GLY A 188 -6.46 7.38 5.11
C GLY A 188 -7.00 5.96 5.21
N ILE A 189 -7.35 5.57 6.45
CA ILE A 189 -7.92 4.27 6.79
C ILE A 189 -9.01 4.38 7.87
N SER A 190 -9.92 3.40 7.90
CA SER A 190 -10.75 3.06 9.05
C SER A 190 -10.83 1.54 9.23
N LEU A 191 -11.05 1.07 10.46
CA LEU A 191 -11.01 -0.36 10.78
C LEU A 191 -12.07 -0.72 11.83
N THR A 192 -13.05 -1.53 11.46
CA THR A 192 -14.18 -1.94 12.32
C THR A 192 -14.25 -3.46 12.49
N GLY A 193 -14.75 -3.94 13.62
CA GLY A 193 -14.88 -5.36 13.93
C GLY A 193 -15.55 -5.58 15.29
N SER A 194 -15.82 -6.83 15.66
CA SER A 194 -16.62 -7.16 16.86
C SER A 194 -16.00 -6.75 18.20
N LYS A 195 -14.72 -6.36 18.22
CA LYS A 195 -13.98 -5.89 19.41
C LYS A 195 -13.32 -4.52 19.24
N PHE A 196 -13.46 -3.89 18.08
CA PHE A 196 -12.75 -2.64 17.75
C PHE A 196 -13.52 -1.78 16.74
N ASP A 197 -13.47 -0.48 16.95
CA ASP A 197 -14.08 0.52 16.08
C ASP A 197 -13.11 1.70 15.99
N PHE A 198 -12.34 1.74 14.90
CA PHE A 198 -11.38 2.79 14.59
C PHE A 198 -11.87 3.60 13.37
N THR A 199 -12.99 4.30 13.54
CA THR A 199 -13.64 5.13 12.52
C THR A 199 -13.38 6.63 12.66
N ASN A 200 -12.89 7.09 13.82
CA ASN A 200 -12.57 8.49 14.07
C ASN A 200 -11.22 8.83 13.43
N PHE A 201 -11.26 9.12 12.13
CA PHE A 201 -10.12 9.53 11.32
C PHE A 201 -9.89 11.05 11.41
N LYS A 202 -8.63 11.47 11.49
CA LYS A 202 -8.21 12.88 11.43
C LYS A 202 -6.86 13.00 10.72
N GLU A 203 -6.89 13.56 9.52
CA GLU A 203 -5.73 13.68 8.64
C GLU A 203 -4.62 14.56 9.21
N ASN A 204 -4.97 15.67 9.87
CA ASN A 204 -4.01 16.54 10.54
C ASN A 204 -3.32 15.89 11.77
N GLU A 205 -3.74 14.69 12.16
CA GLU A 205 -3.08 13.84 13.17
C GLU A 205 -2.27 12.68 12.54
N MET A 206 -2.18 12.62 11.20
CA MET A 206 -1.31 11.73 10.45
C MET A 206 -0.04 12.47 10.02
N SER A 207 1.12 11.93 10.37
CA SER A 207 2.42 12.58 10.14
C SER A 207 2.95 12.33 8.73
N LEU A 208 2.17 12.76 7.72
CA LEU A 208 2.39 12.41 6.30
C LEU A 208 2.40 10.87 6.10
N GLU A 209 1.46 10.17 6.74
CA GLU A 209 1.30 8.71 6.69
C GLU A 209 0.01 8.40 5.94
N GLY A 210 -0.04 7.37 5.08
CA GLY A 210 -1.07 7.32 4.05
C GLY A 210 -1.22 6.03 3.24
N VAL A 211 -1.94 6.12 2.12
CA VAL A 211 -2.30 5.01 1.21
C VAL A 211 -2.13 5.40 -0.25
N MET A 212 -1.42 4.58 -1.03
CA MET A 212 -1.33 4.70 -2.50
C MET A 212 -1.93 3.50 -3.20
N PHE A 213 -2.64 3.76 -4.30
CA PHE A 213 -3.17 2.74 -5.20
C PHE A 213 -2.53 2.79 -6.59
N TYR A 214 -2.31 1.62 -7.20
CA TYR A 214 -1.72 1.46 -8.53
C TYR A 214 -2.39 0.33 -9.32
N SER A 215 -2.60 0.53 -10.63
CA SER A 215 -3.24 -0.42 -11.55
C SER A 215 -2.30 -0.79 -12.69
N THR A 216 -2.22 -2.08 -13.01
CA THR A 216 -1.55 -2.58 -14.22
C THR A 216 -2.48 -2.64 -15.43
N ASP A 217 -3.75 -2.28 -15.29
CA ASP A 217 -4.71 -2.22 -16.39
C ASP A 217 -4.39 -1.02 -17.32
N PRO A 218 -4.26 -1.21 -18.64
CA PRO A 218 -3.98 -0.13 -19.59
C PRO A 218 -5.07 0.93 -19.63
N ALA A 219 -6.34 0.61 -19.32
CA ALA A 219 -7.44 1.56 -19.35
C ALA A 219 -7.45 2.54 -18.15
N THR A 220 -6.84 2.20 -17.00
CA THR A 220 -6.88 3.08 -15.81
C THR A 220 -6.20 4.43 -16.07
N PRO A 221 -6.92 5.57 -16.04
CA PRO A 221 -6.33 6.90 -16.22
C PRO A 221 -5.55 7.30 -14.97
N GLY A 222 -4.32 7.80 -15.13
CA GLY A 222 -3.43 8.07 -14.01
C GLY A 222 -2.03 8.48 -14.45
N TYR A 223 -1.05 8.30 -13.55
CA TYR A 223 0.36 8.56 -13.82
C TYR A 223 1.17 7.26 -13.71
N VAL A 224 2.07 7.02 -14.66
CA VAL A 224 2.84 5.77 -14.79
C VAL A 224 4.34 6.02 -14.59
N LEU A 225 5.01 5.07 -13.92
CA LEU A 225 6.46 5.02 -13.86
C LEU A 225 7.00 4.39 -15.14
N THR A 226 7.81 5.13 -15.91
CA THR A 226 8.49 4.62 -17.10
C THR A 226 9.68 3.72 -16.74
N PRO A 227 10.22 2.90 -17.67
CA PRO A 227 11.40 2.06 -17.41
C PRO A 227 12.65 2.87 -16.97
N GLU A 228 12.73 4.13 -17.37
CA GLU A 228 13.80 5.09 -17.03
C GLU A 228 13.61 5.71 -15.64
N GLY A 229 12.59 5.31 -14.88
CA GLY A 229 12.31 5.81 -13.54
C GLY A 229 11.66 7.21 -13.49
N THR A 230 11.13 7.68 -14.62
CA THR A 230 10.42 8.97 -14.70
C THR A 230 8.91 8.74 -14.54
N THR A 231 8.20 9.65 -13.87
CA THR A 231 6.73 9.62 -13.82
C THR A 231 6.16 10.45 -14.97
N VAL A 232 5.26 9.86 -15.77
CA VAL A 232 4.53 10.58 -16.83
C VAL A 232 3.03 10.40 -16.69
N ARG A 233 2.24 11.39 -17.12
CA ARG A 233 0.78 11.23 -17.24
C ARG A 233 0.50 10.20 -18.33
N LYS A 234 -0.23 9.15 -17.98
CA LYS A 234 -0.75 8.18 -18.95
C LYS A 234 -1.77 8.89 -19.85
N PRO A 235 -1.81 8.64 -21.16
CA PRO A 235 -3.00 8.91 -21.94
C PRO A 235 -4.24 8.31 -21.27
N ALA A 236 -5.40 8.91 -21.46
CA ALA A 236 -6.61 8.10 -21.44
C ALA A 236 -6.48 7.10 -22.61
N GLY A 237 -7.05 5.91 -22.48
CA GLY A 237 -7.39 5.15 -23.70
C GLY A 237 -8.41 5.98 -24.47
N ASP A 238 -8.29 6.03 -25.79
CA ASP A 238 -9.40 6.51 -26.61
C ASP A 238 -10.52 5.46 -26.51
N ASP A 239 -11.69 5.88 -26.02
CA ASP A 239 -12.87 5.02 -25.86
C ASP A 239 -13.57 4.86 -27.23
N ASP A 240 -13.05 3.96 -28.07
CA ASP A 240 -13.65 3.44 -29.33
C ASP A 240 -14.61 2.26 -29.07
#